data_AF-A0A2V6BF13-F1
#
_entry.id   AF-A0A2V6BF13-F1
#
_cell.length_a   1.000
_cell.length_b   1.000
_cell.length_c   1.000
_cell.angle_alpha   90.00
_cell.angle_beta   90.00
_cell.angle_gamma   90.00
#
_symmetry.space_group_name_H-M   'P 1'
#
loop_
_entity.id
_entity.type
_entity.pdbx_description
1 polymer ?
#
loop_
_entity_poly.entity_id
_entity_poly.type
_entity_poly.pdbx_seq_one_letter_code
_entity_poly.pdbx_strand_id
1 'polypeptide(L)' 'MMKKEYSAPPPVTIDPNKQYIATFKTSRGEIVCDLFAKDAPKTVNNFVF' A
#
# COMPACT_ATOMS: atom_id res chain seq x y z
N MET A 1 3.79 -2.16 21.97
CA MET A 1 4.22 -2.10 20.56
C MET A 1 4.83 -0.73 20.33
N MET A 2 6.07 -0.65 19.85
CA MET A 2 6.69 0.65 19.50
C MET A 2 5.94 1.26 18.32
N LYS A 3 5.57 2.55 18.43
CA LYS A 3 5.06 3.30 17.28
C LYS A 3 6.16 3.30 16.21
N LYS A 4 5.81 2.91 14.99
CA LYS A 4 6.64 3.13 13.82
C LYS A 4 6.63 4.64 13.53
N GLU A 5 7.63 5.36 14.03
CA GLU A 5 7.90 6.75 13.67
C GLU A 5 8.95 6.78 12.56
N TYR A 6 8.63 7.47 11.47
CA TYR A 6 9.48 7.58 10.30
C TYR A 6 9.90 9.03 10.13
N SER A 7 11.20 9.29 10.08
CA SER A 7 11.75 10.63 9.82
C SER A 7 11.59 11.07 8.35
N ALA A 8 11.39 10.10 7.46
CA ALA A 8 11.17 10.28 6.03
C ALA A 8 10.29 9.14 5.47
N PRO A 9 9.59 9.35 4.34
CA PRO A 9 8.85 8.27 3.68
C PRO A 9 9.80 7.14 3.24
N PRO A 10 9.34 5.87 3.25
CA PRO A 10 10.14 4.75 2.78
C PRO A 10 10.49 4.92 1.30
N PRO A 11 11.67 4.43 0.86
CA PRO A 11 12.02 4.44 -0.54
C PRO A 11 11.02 3.62 -1.37
N VAL A 12 10.76 4.06 -2.60
CA VAL A 12 9.85 3.35 -3.52
C VAL A 12 10.53 2.09 -4.02
N THR A 13 9.96 0.93 -3.72
CA THR A 13 10.47 -0.40 -4.12
C THR A 13 9.51 -1.18 -5.03
N ILE A 14 8.26 -0.71 -5.13
CA ILE A 14 7.25 -1.29 -6.02
C ILE A 14 7.53 -0.99 -7.50
N ASP A 15 6.99 -1.82 -8.40
CA ASP A 15 7.01 -1.60 -9.84
C ASP A 15 5.69 -0.92 -10.27
N PRO A 16 5.71 0.35 -10.71
CA PRO A 16 4.49 1.07 -11.10
C PRO A 16 3.67 0.41 -12.21
N ASN A 17 4.26 -0.51 -12.99
CA ASN A 17 3.58 -1.18 -14.09
C ASN A 17 2.85 -2.47 -13.69
N LYS A 18 3.06 -2.97 -12.46
CA LYS A 18 2.34 -4.14 -11.94
C LYS A 18 0.99 -3.75 -11.36
N GLN A 19 0.06 -4.70 -11.39
CA GLN A 19 -1.21 -4.57 -10.66
C GLN A 19 -1.00 -4.96 -9.20
N TYR A 20 -1.48 -4.13 -8.31
CA TYR A 20 -1.47 -4.35 -6.86
C TYR A 20 -2.91 -4.39 -6.36
N ILE A 21 -3.23 -5.41 -5.55
CA ILE A 21 -4.56 -5.60 -4.97
C ILE A 21 -4.39 -5.70 -3.46
N ALA A 22 -5.17 -4.92 -2.71
CA ALA A 22 -5.26 -5.01 -1.27
C ALA A 22 -6.61 -5.64 -0.87
N THR A 23 -6.56 -6.69 -0.05
CA THR A 23 -7.75 -7.29 0.54
C THR A 23 -7.83 -6.96 2.02
N PHE A 24 -8.82 -6.15 2.39
CA PHE A 24 -9.11 -5.84 3.79
C PHE A 24 -10.14 -6.83 4.33
N LYS A 25 -9.71 -7.66 5.29
CA LYS A 25 -10.61 -8.55 6.02
C LYS A 25 -11.21 -7.79 7.20
N THR A 26 -12.53 -7.62 7.19
CA THR A 26 -13.26 -6.96 8.28
C THR A 26 -14.25 -7.95 8.91
N SER A 27 -14.82 -7.59 10.06
CA SER A 27 -15.87 -8.41 10.70
C SER A 27 -17.16 -8.49 9.87
N ARG A 28 -17.31 -7.67 8.82
CA ARG A 28 -18.48 -7.64 7.93
C ARG A 28 -18.18 -8.17 6.53
N GLY A 29 -17.03 -8.80 6.34
CA GLY A 29 -16.61 -9.37 5.06
C GLY A 29 -15.35 -8.73 4.51
N GLU A 30 -15.03 -9.07 3.27
CA GLU A 30 -13.83 -8.64 2.57
C GLU A 30 -14.11 -7.42 1.70
N ILE A 31 -13.17 -6.48 1.70
CA ILE A 31 -13.13 -5.36 0.76
C ILE A 31 -11.88 -5.56 -0.10
N VAL A 32 -12.08 -5.67 -1.41
CA VAL A 32 -11.00 -5.84 -2.38
C VAL A 32 -10.80 -4.51 -3.11
N CYS A 33 -9.59 -3.97 -3.04
CA CYS A 33 -9.23 -2.69 -3.64
C CYS A 33 -8.09 -2.85 -4.65
N ASP A 34 -8.29 -2.34 -5.86
CA ASP A 34 -7.20 -2.12 -6.80
C ASP A 34 -6.39 -0.89 -6.38
N LEU A 35 -5.06 -1.01 -6.41
CA LEU A 35 -4.13 0.07 -6.10
C LEU A 35 -3.47 0.58 -7.38
N PHE A 36 -3.72 1.84 -7.73
CA PHE A 36 -3.23 2.47 -8.96
C PHE A 36 -1.77 2.92 -8.86
N ALA A 37 -0.84 1.97 -9.00
CA ALA A 37 0.60 2.22 -8.87
C ALA A 37 1.15 3.16 -9.97
N LYS A 38 0.52 3.21 -11.15
CA LYS A 38 0.88 4.14 -12.23
C LYS A 38 0.59 5.59 -11.87
N ASP A 39 -0.56 5.83 -11.25
CA ASP A 39 -1.04 7.18 -10.94
C ASP A 39 -0.49 7.69 -9.60
N ALA A 40 -0.32 6.80 -8.61
CA ALA A 40 0.08 7.16 -7.25
C ALA A 40 1.17 6.23 -6.65
N PRO A 41 2.36 6.11 -7.26
CA PRO A 41 3.37 5.10 -6.90
C PRO A 41 3.87 5.23 -5.45
N LYS A 42 4.04 6.46 -4.94
CA LYS A 42 4.48 6.68 -3.55
C LYS A 42 3.43 6.22 -2.53
N THR A 43 2.15 6.46 -2.82
CA THR A 43 1.05 6.05 -1.95
C THR A 43 0.87 4.54 -1.96
N VAL A 44 0.91 3.92 -3.14
CA VAL A 44 0.83 2.46 -3.24
C VAL A 44 2.02 1.80 -2.54
N ASN A 45 3.22 2.37 -2.63
CA ASN A 45 4.38 1.88 -1.88
C ASN A 45 4.13 1.87 -0.37
N ASN A 46 3.49 2.91 0.17
CA ASN A 46 3.16 2.98 1.61
C ASN A 46 2.14 1.92 2.05
N PHE A 47 1.32 1.36 1.15
CA PHE A 47 0.44 0.23 1.46
C PHE A 47 1.17 -1.13 1.41
N VAL A 48 2.25 -1.23 0.64
CA VAL A 48 3.03 -2.47 0.47
C VAL A 48 4.14 -2.61 1.54
N PHE A 49 4.68 -1.49 2.01
CA PHE A 49 5.75 -1.40 3.01
C PHE A 49 5.29 -1.72 4.44
#